data_AF-X1DZQ1-F1
#
_entry.id   AF-X1DZQ1-F1
#
_cell.length_a   1.000
_cell.length_b   1.000
_cell.length_c   1.000
_cell.angle_alpha   90.00
_cell.angle_beta   90.00
_cell.angle_gamma   90.00
#
_symmetry.space_group_name_H-M   'P 1'
#
loop_
_entity.id
_entity.type
_entity.pdbx_description
1 polymer ?
#
loop_
_entity_poly.entity_id
_entity_poly.type
_entity_poly.pdbx_seq_one_letter_code
_entity_poly.pdbx_strand_id
1 'polypeptide(L)'
;PHFTEATLIKMLEQWGIGRPSTYAPILSTIQGRDYVTKAKGSLQPTELGFVVNDLLAQHFANIINIQFTAQMEDELDEVAHENRDWVHLVQNFYTPFEESLDKASQLMEKVKLADEVTEEVCPKCGKPMVVKFGRYGKFLACSGYPECKSTKPFQVKIGVKCPECGNELVEKISKKKRTFYGCSNYPKCTFATNRKPLPQPLIPRGMLSRQWRS
;
A
#
# COMPACT_ATOMS: atom_id res chain seq x y z
N PRO A 1 -13.04 4.73 -13.81
CA PRO A 1 -12.46 6.10 -13.77
C PRO A 1 -11.83 6.35 -12.41
N HIS A 2 -10.58 6.81 -12.35
CA HIS A 2 -9.93 7.13 -11.07
C HIS A 2 -10.37 8.51 -10.59
N PHE A 3 -10.43 8.71 -9.26
CA PHE A 3 -10.79 9.99 -8.68
C PHE A 3 -9.70 11.03 -8.92
N THR A 4 -10.09 12.25 -9.23
CA THR A 4 -9.29 13.47 -9.03
C THR A 4 -9.53 14.00 -7.62
N GLU A 5 -8.71 14.94 -7.15
CA GLU A 5 -8.95 15.59 -5.85
C GLU A 5 -10.35 16.23 -5.77
N ALA A 6 -10.77 16.95 -6.82
CA ALA A 6 -12.08 17.59 -6.86
C ALA A 6 -13.24 16.58 -6.87
N THR A 7 -13.11 15.47 -7.60
CA THR A 7 -14.16 14.43 -7.63
C THR A 7 -14.20 13.61 -6.35
N LEU A 8 -13.05 13.43 -5.68
CA LEU A 8 -13.01 12.81 -4.35
C LEU A 8 -13.66 13.70 -3.30
N ILE A 9 -13.37 15.01 -3.28
CA ILE A 9 -14.03 15.95 -2.37
C ILE A 9 -15.55 15.92 -2.58
N LYS A 10 -15.99 15.97 -3.84
CA LYS A 10 -17.41 15.88 -4.17
C LYS A 10 -18.06 14.58 -3.66
N MET A 11 -17.35 13.46 -3.73
CA MET A 11 -17.82 12.18 -3.18
C MET A 11 -17.89 12.19 -1.65
N LEU A 12 -16.87 12.73 -0.99
CA LEU A 12 -16.84 12.86 0.47
C LEU A 12 -18.02 13.71 0.97
N GLU A 13 -18.25 14.85 0.33
CA GLU A 13 -19.39 15.74 0.59
C GLU A 13 -20.73 15.02 0.38
N GLN A 14 -20.89 14.28 -0.72
CA GLN A 14 -22.11 13.52 -1.01
C GLN A 14 -22.42 12.43 0.03
N TRP A 15 -21.38 11.89 0.67
CA TRP A 15 -21.51 10.85 1.69
C TRP A 15 -21.48 11.41 3.11
N GLY A 16 -21.44 12.73 3.29
CA GLY A 16 -21.39 13.37 4.61
C GLY A 16 -20.05 13.17 5.35
N ILE A 17 -19.00 12.75 4.66
CA ILE A 17 -17.69 12.49 5.26
C ILE A 17 -16.84 13.76 5.21
N GLY A 18 -16.52 14.30 6.38
CA GLY A 18 -15.72 15.52 6.51
C GLY A 18 -16.52 16.80 6.32
N ARG A 19 -15.82 17.94 6.38
CA ARG A 19 -16.33 19.31 6.33
C ARG A 19 -15.39 20.18 5.48
N PRO A 20 -15.80 21.39 5.05
CA PRO A 20 -14.95 22.29 4.27
C PRO A 20 -13.57 22.55 4.90
N SER A 21 -13.48 22.48 6.24
CA SER A 21 -12.24 22.59 7.01
C SER A 21 -11.35 21.36 6.95
N THR A 22 -11.87 20.16 6.65
CA THR A 22 -11.14 18.89 6.74
C THR A 22 -10.80 18.28 5.37
N TYR A 23 -11.42 18.70 4.27
CA TYR A 23 -11.14 18.14 2.94
C TYR A 23 -9.67 18.27 2.50
N ALA A 24 -9.07 19.46 2.62
CA ALA A 24 -7.66 19.67 2.26
C ALA A 24 -6.70 18.90 3.19
N PRO A 25 -6.89 18.91 4.53
CA PRO A 25 -6.16 18.04 5.46
C PRO A 25 -6.27 16.54 5.16
N ILE A 26 -7.45 16.03 4.79
CA ILE A 26 -7.65 14.63 4.42
C ILE A 26 -6.77 14.28 3.21
N LEU A 27 -6.88 15.06 2.13
CA LEU A 27 -6.11 14.85 0.91
C LEU A 27 -4.60 14.94 1.13
N SER A 28 -4.13 15.87 1.96
CA SER A 28 -2.71 16.01 2.26
C SER A 28 -2.19 14.86 3.12
N THR A 29 -3.00 14.35 4.06
CA THR A 29 -2.62 13.25 4.95
C THR A 29 -2.50 11.93 4.19
N ILE A 30 -3.49 11.58 3.37
CA ILE A 30 -3.47 10.31 2.62
C ILE A 30 -2.35 10.26 1.57
N GLN A 31 -1.98 11.42 1.01
CA GLN A 31 -0.83 11.55 0.11
C GLN A 31 0.50 11.58 0.88
N GLY A 32 0.56 12.32 1.99
CA GLY A 32 1.77 12.46 2.81
C GLY A 32 2.21 11.16 3.48
N ARG A 33 1.26 10.25 3.77
CA ARG A 33 1.51 8.90 4.29
C ARG A 33 1.72 7.83 3.21
N ASP A 34 1.79 8.23 1.94
CA ASP A 34 1.98 7.34 0.79
C ASP A 34 0.88 6.23 0.66
N TYR A 35 -0.35 6.46 1.17
CA TYR A 35 -1.50 5.56 0.92
C TYR A 35 -2.06 5.73 -0.49
N VAL A 36 -1.98 6.94 -1.03
CA VAL A 36 -2.44 7.31 -2.35
C VAL A 36 -1.38 8.17 -3.05
N THR A 37 -1.20 7.97 -4.35
CA THR A 37 -0.28 8.76 -5.18
C THR A 37 -1.01 9.44 -6.32
N LYS A 38 -0.51 10.60 -6.74
CA LYS A 38 -1.07 11.35 -7.86
C LYS A 38 -0.37 10.97 -9.16
N ALA A 39 -1.08 10.28 -10.05
CA ALA A 39 -0.61 9.89 -11.38
C ALA A 39 -1.53 10.48 -12.45
N LYS A 40 -0.95 11.25 -13.39
CA LYS A 40 -1.68 11.89 -14.51
C LYS A 40 -2.93 12.69 -14.07
N GLY A 41 -2.83 13.38 -12.93
CA GLY A 41 -3.95 14.18 -12.38
C GLY A 41 -5.01 13.38 -11.62
N SER A 42 -4.87 12.06 -11.55
CA SER A 42 -5.76 11.17 -10.80
C SER A 42 -5.06 10.56 -9.58
N LEU A 43 -5.84 10.26 -8.55
CA LEU A 43 -5.44 9.59 -7.33
C LEU A 43 -5.46 8.07 -7.55
N GLN A 44 -4.33 7.43 -7.30
CA GLN A 44 -4.16 5.98 -7.39
C GLN A 44 -3.72 5.42 -6.05
N PRO A 45 -4.45 4.43 -5.49
CA PRO A 45 -4.04 3.77 -4.26
C PRO A 45 -2.70 3.05 -4.45
N THR A 46 -1.86 3.07 -3.41
CA THR A 46 -0.60 2.32 -3.36
C THR A 46 -0.83 0.93 -2.80
N GLU A 47 0.16 0.03 -2.95
CA GLU A 47 0.12 -1.27 -2.28
C GLU A 47 -0.03 -1.13 -0.76
N LEU A 48 0.63 -0.13 -0.16
CA LEU A 48 0.49 0.16 1.26
C LEU A 48 -0.94 0.58 1.61
N GLY A 49 -1.56 1.44 0.78
CA GLY A 49 -2.95 1.84 0.93
C GLY A 49 -3.91 0.65 0.92
N PHE A 50 -3.73 -0.29 -0.01
CA PHE A 50 -4.52 -1.53 -0.06
C PHE A 50 -4.32 -2.40 1.19
N VAL A 51 -3.07 -2.69 1.55
CA VAL A 51 -2.78 -3.56 2.71
C VAL A 51 -3.35 -2.98 4.00
N VAL A 52 -3.20 -1.66 4.22
CA VAL A 52 -3.74 -1.01 5.40
C VAL A 52 -5.27 -0.98 5.35
N ASN A 53 -5.87 -0.65 4.21
CA ASN A 53 -7.32 -0.66 4.06
C ASN A 53 -7.92 -2.04 4.32
N ASP A 54 -7.31 -3.10 3.79
CA ASP A 54 -7.80 -4.46 3.95
C ASP A 54 -7.69 -4.92 5.41
N LEU A 55 -6.57 -4.60 6.07
CA LEU A 55 -6.39 -4.88 7.49
C LEU A 55 -7.43 -4.15 8.35
N LEU A 56 -7.67 -2.87 8.05
CA LEU A 56 -8.68 -2.06 8.73
C LEU A 56 -10.09 -2.59 8.49
N ALA A 57 -10.44 -2.94 7.25
CA ALA A 57 -11.76 -3.48 6.91
C ALA A 57 -12.02 -4.84 7.55
N GLN A 58 -11.00 -5.69 7.69
CA GLN A 58 -11.13 -7.01 8.31
C GLN A 58 -11.35 -6.93 9.82
N HIS A 59 -10.67 -6.00 10.51
CA HIS A 59 -10.69 -5.93 11.97
C HIS A 59 -11.65 -4.89 12.54
N PHE A 60 -12.04 -3.87 11.76
CA PHE A 60 -12.82 -2.73 12.23
C PHE A 60 -14.02 -2.41 11.33
N ALA A 61 -14.63 -3.43 10.70
CA ALA A 61 -15.76 -3.26 9.76
C ALA A 61 -16.90 -2.37 10.29
N ASN A 62 -17.18 -2.44 11.59
CA ASN A 62 -18.27 -1.69 12.22
C ASN A 62 -17.96 -0.21 12.46
N ILE A 63 -16.66 0.15 12.51
CA ILE A 63 -16.20 1.51 12.88
C ILE A 63 -15.65 2.24 11.65
N ILE A 64 -15.07 1.50 10.69
CA ILE A 64 -14.45 2.07 9.49
C ILE A 64 -15.37 1.82 8.30
N ASN A 65 -16.56 2.40 8.38
CA ASN A 65 -17.50 2.44 7.25
C ASN A 65 -18.01 3.87 7.03
N ILE A 66 -18.52 4.11 5.82
CA ILE A 66 -18.95 5.43 5.36
C ILE A 66 -20.05 5.99 6.25
N GLN A 67 -21.04 5.17 6.62
CA GLN A 67 -22.21 5.60 7.39
C GLN A 67 -21.80 6.05 8.80
N PHE A 68 -20.94 5.28 9.44
CA PHE A 68 -20.43 5.59 10.77
C PHE A 68 -19.63 6.90 10.78
N THR A 69 -18.73 7.08 9.82
CA THR A 69 -17.94 8.33 9.73
C THR A 69 -18.83 9.54 9.49
N ALA A 70 -19.87 9.41 8.66
CA ALA A 70 -20.82 10.50 8.43
C ALA A 70 -21.63 10.83 9.69
N GLN A 71 -22.13 9.81 10.39
CA GLN A 71 -22.85 9.97 11.66
C GLN A 71 -21.98 10.67 12.71
N MET A 72 -20.71 10.31 12.83
CA MET A 72 -19.80 10.96 13.77
C MET A 72 -19.64 12.46 13.48
N GLU A 73 -19.53 12.85 12.21
CA GLU A 73 -19.44 14.28 11.85
C GLU A 73 -20.72 15.03 12.23
N ASP A 74 -21.89 14.42 12.06
CA ASP A 74 -23.17 15.00 12.45
C ASP A 74 -23.29 15.11 13.99
N GLU A 75 -22.89 14.08 14.75
CA GLU A 75 -22.87 14.13 16.21
C GLU A 75 -21.91 15.20 16.75
N LEU A 76 -20.76 15.42 16.08
CA LEU A 76 -19.82 16.49 16.42
C LEU A 76 -20.40 17.87 16.11
N ASP A 77 -21.15 18.01 15.02
CA ASP A 77 -21.87 19.25 14.72
C ASP A 77 -22.97 19.53 15.77
N GLU A 78 -23.68 18.50 16.25
CA GLU A 78 -24.66 18.62 17.34
C GLU A 78 -23.99 19.06 18.66
N VAL A 79 -22.80 18.54 18.99
CA VAL A 79 -22.02 19.03 20.14
C VAL A 79 -21.69 20.52 20.00
N ALA A 80 -21.36 20.97 18.79
CA ALA A 80 -21.01 22.37 18.54
C ALA A 80 -22.21 23.33 18.64
N HIS A 81 -23.42 22.89 18.26
CA HIS A 81 -24.61 23.76 18.15
C HIS A 81 -25.65 23.56 19.25
N GLU A 82 -25.78 22.35 19.79
CA GLU A 82 -26.88 21.96 20.68
C GLU A 82 -26.42 21.62 22.11
N ASN A 83 -25.16 21.91 22.44
CA ASN A 83 -24.61 21.78 23.80
C ASN A 83 -24.73 20.33 24.35
N ARG A 84 -24.63 19.32 23.47
CA ARG A 84 -24.48 17.92 23.88
C ARG A 84 -23.19 17.72 24.66
N ASP A 85 -23.20 16.77 25.59
CA ASP A 85 -22.00 16.39 26.35
C ASP A 85 -21.02 15.64 25.44
N TRP A 86 -19.96 16.33 25.03
CA TRP A 86 -18.87 15.78 24.22
C TRP A 86 -18.16 14.62 24.92
N VAL A 87 -18.12 14.60 26.26
CA VAL A 87 -17.48 13.53 27.03
C VAL A 87 -18.24 12.23 26.79
N HIS A 88 -19.57 12.29 26.84
CA HIS A 88 -20.42 11.13 26.61
C HIS A 88 -20.28 10.59 25.18
N LEU A 89 -20.21 11.47 24.17
CA LEU A 89 -19.97 11.08 22.78
C LEU A 89 -18.64 10.33 22.63
N VAL A 90 -17.55 10.90 23.17
CA VAL A 90 -16.22 10.28 23.09
C VAL A 90 -16.18 8.94 23.83
N GLN A 91 -16.83 8.83 24.99
CA GLN A 91 -16.93 7.57 25.72
C GLN A 91 -17.68 6.49 24.92
N ASN A 92 -18.83 6.85 24.36
CA ASN A 92 -19.64 5.94 23.55
C ASN A 92 -18.89 5.44 22.31
N PHE A 93 -18.01 6.26 21.74
CA PHE A 93 -17.11 5.84 20.67
C PHE A 93 -15.97 4.94 21.18
N TYR A 94 -15.29 5.36 22.25
CA TYR A 94 -14.03 4.77 22.67
C TYR A 94 -14.20 3.38 23.28
N THR A 95 -15.22 3.16 24.09
CA THR A 95 -15.45 1.86 24.75
C THR A 95 -15.55 0.68 23.76
N PRO A 96 -16.41 0.71 22.72
CA PRO A 96 -16.46 -0.38 21.73
C PRO A 96 -15.21 -0.43 20.83
N PHE A 97 -14.55 0.72 20.61
CA PHE A 97 -13.31 0.78 19.84
C PHE A 97 -12.15 0.08 20.57
N GLU A 98 -12.00 0.30 21.88
CA GLU A 98 -10.97 -0.33 22.70
C GLU A 98 -11.09 -1.87 22.67
N GLU A 99 -12.30 -2.40 22.86
CA GLU A 99 -12.53 -3.84 22.74
C GLU A 99 -12.18 -4.40 21.34
N SER A 100 -12.47 -3.62 20.30
CA SER A 100 -12.14 -4.01 18.92
C SER A 100 -10.63 -3.98 18.68
N LEU A 101 -9.94 -3.01 19.28
CA LEU A 101 -8.49 -2.88 19.22
C LEU A 101 -7.78 -4.02 19.96
N ASP A 102 -8.29 -4.43 21.12
CA ASP A 102 -7.77 -5.58 21.86
C ASP A 102 -7.95 -6.90 21.11
N LYS A 103 -9.10 -7.11 20.48
CA LYS A 103 -9.33 -8.29 19.63
C LYS A 103 -8.38 -8.29 18.43
N ALA A 104 -8.21 -7.13 17.79
CA ALA A 104 -7.32 -6.98 16.64
C ALA A 104 -5.84 -7.16 17.01
N SER A 105 -5.41 -6.66 18.17
CA SER A 105 -4.03 -6.78 18.64
C SER A 105 -3.65 -8.25 18.90
N GLN A 106 -4.52 -9.01 19.56
CA GLN A 106 -4.32 -10.44 19.81
C GLN A 106 -4.27 -11.27 18.52
N LEU A 107 -5.09 -10.92 17.52
CA LEU A 107 -5.06 -11.55 16.20
C LEU A 107 -3.76 -11.23 15.46
N MET A 108 -3.36 -9.96 15.43
CA MET A 108 -2.11 -9.53 14.77
C MET A 108 -0.86 -10.07 15.45
N GLU A 109 -0.84 -10.23 16.76
CA GLU A 109 0.28 -10.81 17.50
C GLU A 109 0.47 -12.31 17.15
N LYS A 110 -0.63 -13.04 16.95
CA LYS A 110 -0.60 -14.41 16.42
C LYS A 110 -0.09 -14.46 14.97
N VAL A 111 -0.42 -13.46 14.15
CA VAL A 111 0.02 -13.38 12.73
C VAL A 111 1.49 -12.97 12.60
N LYS A 112 2.04 -12.14 13.49
CA LYS A 112 3.49 -11.80 13.52
C LYS A 112 4.39 -13.03 13.73
N LEU A 113 3.87 -14.10 14.34
CA LEU A 113 4.61 -15.37 14.42
C LEU A 113 4.76 -16.07 13.05
N ALA A 114 3.93 -15.70 12.07
CA ALA A 114 3.91 -16.23 10.72
C ALA A 114 4.42 -15.21 9.69
N ASP A 115 5.43 -14.41 10.04
CA ASP A 115 6.19 -13.65 9.04
C ASP A 115 6.65 -14.62 7.93
N GLU A 116 6.41 -14.29 6.66
CA GLU A 116 6.89 -15.08 5.52
C GLU A 116 8.42 -15.14 5.58
N VAL A 117 8.91 -16.27 6.08
CA VAL A 117 10.33 -16.60 6.11
C VAL A 117 10.78 -16.74 4.68
N THR A 118 11.65 -15.86 4.22
CA THR A 118 12.23 -16.00 2.89
C THR A 118 13.35 -17.03 2.93
N GLU A 119 13.64 -17.63 1.77
CA GLU A 119 14.80 -18.51 1.59
C GLU A 119 16.14 -17.74 1.74
N GLU A 120 16.10 -16.40 1.84
CA GLU A 120 17.30 -15.60 2.03
C GLU A 120 17.82 -15.68 3.46
N VAL A 121 19.05 -16.18 3.60
CA VAL A 121 19.78 -16.21 4.85
C VAL A 121 20.51 -14.87 5.06
N CYS A 122 20.48 -14.37 6.29
CA CYS A 122 21.20 -13.15 6.63
C CYS A 122 22.72 -13.40 6.61
N PRO A 123 23.51 -12.58 5.90
CA PRO A 123 24.96 -12.76 5.77
C PRO A 123 25.73 -12.50 7.08
N LYS A 124 25.09 -11.90 8.10
CA LYS A 124 25.73 -11.61 9.40
C LYS A 124 25.40 -12.64 10.47
N CYS A 125 24.13 -13.03 10.58
CA CYS A 125 23.62 -13.85 11.68
C CYS A 125 23.40 -15.33 11.27
N GLY A 126 23.35 -15.65 9.97
CA GLY A 126 22.98 -16.98 9.49
C GLY A 126 21.51 -17.36 9.73
N LYS A 127 20.73 -16.50 10.41
CA LYS A 127 19.29 -16.68 10.62
C LYS A 127 18.52 -16.27 9.35
N PRO A 128 17.33 -16.85 9.10
CA PRO A 128 16.55 -16.52 7.93
C PRO A 128 16.06 -15.07 7.98
N MET A 129 15.86 -14.46 6.81
CA MET A 129 15.32 -13.11 6.70
C MET A 129 13.79 -13.15 6.56
N VAL A 130 13.13 -12.12 7.08
CA VAL A 130 11.68 -11.93 7.01
C VAL A 130 11.37 -10.67 6.21
N VAL A 131 10.28 -10.68 5.46
CA VAL A 131 9.81 -9.50 4.72
C VAL A 131 9.10 -8.56 5.69
N LYS A 132 9.56 -7.30 5.75
CA LYS A 132 8.92 -6.22 6.51
C LYS A 132 8.61 -5.04 5.60
N PHE A 133 7.63 -4.24 6.02
CA PHE A 133 7.23 -3.03 5.30
C PHE A 133 7.84 -1.80 5.98
N GLY A 134 8.46 -0.93 5.19
CA GLY A 134 9.01 0.34 5.67
C GLY A 134 8.64 1.50 4.73
N ARG A 135 9.15 2.69 5.03
CA ARG A 135 8.89 3.93 4.27
C ARG A 135 9.17 3.81 2.76
N TYR A 136 10.11 2.96 2.38
CA TYR A 136 10.54 2.77 0.99
C TYR A 136 9.97 1.50 0.32
N GLY A 137 8.97 0.87 0.95
CA GLY A 137 8.37 -0.38 0.49
C GLY A 137 8.85 -1.61 1.28
N LYS A 138 8.68 -2.79 0.68
CA LYS A 138 9.11 -4.06 1.26
C LYS A 138 10.65 -4.09 1.41
N PHE A 139 11.13 -4.62 2.52
CA PHE A 139 12.54 -4.86 2.78
C PHE A 139 12.72 -6.18 3.55
N LEU A 140 13.88 -6.81 3.42
CA LEU A 140 14.22 -7.99 4.18
C LEU A 140 14.92 -7.58 5.48
N ALA A 141 14.52 -8.14 6.62
CA ALA A 141 15.17 -7.97 7.92
C ALA A 141 15.63 -9.33 8.49
N CYS A 142 16.78 -9.42 9.19
CA CYS A 142 17.15 -10.66 9.91
C CYS A 142 16.06 -10.96 10.96
N SER A 143 15.57 -12.19 10.99
CA SER A 143 14.62 -12.68 12.01
C SER A 143 15.14 -12.54 13.43
N GLY A 144 16.47 -12.55 13.61
CA GLY A 144 17.14 -12.34 14.89
C GLY A 144 17.17 -10.89 15.38
N TYR A 145 16.27 -10.02 14.94
CA TYR A 145 16.12 -8.68 15.54
C TYR A 145 15.55 -8.83 16.96
N PRO A 146 16.07 -8.13 17.99
CA PRO A 146 16.97 -6.96 17.96
C PRO A 146 18.48 -7.25 17.93
N GLU A 147 18.91 -8.49 18.09
CA GLU A 147 20.33 -8.88 18.15
C GLU A 147 21.07 -8.63 16.83
N CYS A 148 20.39 -8.82 15.69
CA CYS A 148 20.93 -8.54 14.37
C CYS A 148 20.08 -7.52 13.61
N LYS A 149 20.59 -6.29 13.50
CA LYS A 149 19.95 -5.17 12.79
C LYS A 149 20.22 -5.17 11.27
N SER A 150 20.53 -6.32 10.67
CA SER A 150 20.81 -6.41 9.24
C SER A 150 19.53 -6.29 8.43
N THR A 151 19.49 -5.35 7.48
CA THR A 151 18.41 -5.19 6.51
C THR A 151 18.95 -5.24 5.09
N LYS A 152 18.15 -5.73 4.15
CA LYS A 152 18.43 -5.69 2.71
C LYS A 152 17.21 -5.16 1.96
N PRO A 153 17.40 -4.45 0.83
CA PRO A 153 16.29 -4.07 -0.03
C PRO A 153 15.62 -5.32 -0.61
N PHE A 154 14.28 -5.39 -0.58
CA PHE A 154 13.54 -6.48 -1.21
C PHE A 154 13.54 -6.26 -2.72
N GLN A 155 14.14 -7.17 -3.48
CA GLN A 155 14.14 -7.10 -4.94
C GLN A 155 12.93 -7.85 -5.50
N VAL A 156 11.92 -7.11 -5.98
CA VAL A 156 10.78 -7.72 -6.65
C VAL A 156 11.23 -8.18 -8.04
N LYS A 157 11.43 -9.49 -8.18
CA LYS A 157 11.74 -10.14 -9.46
C LYS A 157 10.47 -10.24 -10.29
N ILE A 158 10.49 -9.66 -11.50
CA ILE A 158 9.30 -9.54 -12.35
C ILE A 158 9.11 -10.79 -13.25
N GLY A 159 10.00 -11.78 -13.16
CA GLY A 159 10.01 -12.98 -14.01
C GLY A 159 10.41 -12.73 -15.47
N VAL A 160 10.84 -11.52 -15.82
CA VAL A 160 11.31 -11.16 -17.17
C VAL A 160 12.84 -11.22 -17.22
N LYS A 161 13.37 -11.95 -18.20
CA LYS A 161 14.81 -11.98 -18.48
C LYS A 161 15.25 -10.67 -19.12
N CYS A 162 16.39 -10.17 -18.67
CA CYS A 162 17.02 -8.99 -19.24
C CYS A 162 17.49 -9.29 -20.67
N PRO A 163 17.20 -8.40 -21.65
CA PRO A 163 17.61 -8.60 -23.04
C PRO A 163 19.12 -8.50 -23.25
N GLU A 164 19.88 -7.87 -22.35
CA GLU A 164 21.35 -7.76 -22.45
C GLU A 164 22.07 -8.90 -21.72
N CYS A 165 21.64 -9.19 -20.48
CA CYS A 165 22.39 -10.04 -19.55
C CYS A 165 21.76 -11.44 -19.37
N GLY A 166 20.52 -11.66 -19.83
CA GLY A 166 19.74 -12.88 -19.58
C GLY A 166 19.27 -13.08 -18.13
N ASN A 167 19.83 -12.33 -17.17
CA ASN A 167 19.43 -12.36 -15.76
C ASN A 167 18.07 -11.68 -15.53
N GLU A 168 17.47 -11.93 -14.38
CA GLU A 168 16.15 -11.38 -14.05
C GLU A 168 16.18 -9.86 -13.91
N LEU A 169 15.12 -9.21 -14.39
CA LEU A 169 14.86 -7.81 -14.12
C LEU A 169 14.19 -7.65 -12.75
N VAL A 170 14.59 -6.60 -12.05
CA VAL A 170 14.09 -6.23 -10.73
C VAL A 170 13.46 -4.85 -10.77
N GLU A 171 12.36 -4.69 -10.04
CA GLU A 171 11.71 -3.39 -9.86
C GLU A 171 12.49 -2.52 -8.86
N LYS A 172 12.74 -1.27 -9.22
CA LYS A 172 13.47 -0.29 -8.42
C LYS A 172 12.75 1.05 -8.44
N ILE A 173 12.91 1.82 -7.36
CA ILE A 173 12.34 3.17 -7.24
C ILE A 173 13.49 4.18 -7.36
N SER A 174 13.35 5.15 -8.27
CA SER A 174 14.33 6.23 -8.45
C SER A 174 14.23 7.29 -7.34
N LYS A 175 15.25 8.15 -7.19
CA LYS A 175 15.21 9.31 -6.28
C LYS A 175 13.98 10.22 -6.50
N LYS A 176 13.41 10.23 -7.71
CA LYS A 176 12.21 11.00 -8.07
C LYS A 176 10.89 10.21 -7.85
N LYS A 177 10.88 9.17 -7.01
CA LYS A 177 9.74 8.27 -6.74
C LYS A 177 9.13 7.61 -8.01
N ARG A 178 9.88 7.50 -9.11
CA ARG A 178 9.43 6.78 -10.32
C ARG A 178 9.96 5.36 -10.29
N THR A 179 9.07 4.39 -10.53
CA THR A 179 9.40 2.98 -10.72
C THR A 179 10.14 2.79 -12.05
N PHE A 180 11.24 2.04 -12.01
CA PHE A 180 11.99 1.59 -13.17
C PHE A 180 12.43 0.14 -12.96
N TYR A 181 12.73 -0.56 -14.04
CA TYR A 181 13.11 -1.97 -14.04
C TYR A 181 14.55 -2.09 -14.51
N GLY A 182 15.43 -2.68 -13.70
CA GLY A 182 16.85 -2.84 -14.03
C GLY A 182 17.33 -4.29 -13.93
N CYS A 183 18.44 -4.65 -14.59
CA CYS A 183 19.08 -5.98 -14.43
C CYS A 183 19.49 -6.17 -12.96
N SER A 184 19.21 -7.37 -12.42
CA SER A 184 19.63 -7.80 -11.07
C SER A 184 21.16 -7.75 -10.90
N ASN A 185 21.91 -7.93 -11.99
CA ASN A 185 23.37 -7.99 -12.00
C ASN A 185 24.07 -6.62 -12.13
N TYR A 186 23.45 -5.53 -11.68
CA TYR A 186 24.11 -4.22 -11.60
C TYR A 186 25.22 -4.26 -10.53
N PRO A 187 26.46 -3.78 -10.78
CA PRO A 187 26.88 -2.84 -11.83
C PRO A 187 27.36 -3.48 -13.14
N LYS A 188 27.43 -4.81 -13.24
CA LYS A 188 27.97 -5.52 -14.42
C LYS A 188 27.08 -5.39 -15.65
N CYS A 189 25.78 -5.22 -15.47
CA CYS A 189 24.83 -4.88 -16.52
C CYS A 189 24.05 -3.62 -16.12
N THR A 190 24.04 -2.63 -17.00
CA THR A 190 23.45 -1.30 -16.79
C THR A 190 22.07 -1.15 -17.43
N PHE A 191 21.51 -2.21 -18.00
CA PHE A 191 20.17 -2.21 -18.57
C PHE A 191 19.11 -1.71 -17.57
N ALA A 192 18.39 -0.67 -17.97
CA ALA A 192 17.27 -0.11 -17.22
C ALA A 192 16.17 0.39 -18.18
N THR A 193 14.92 0.08 -17.86
CA THR A 193 13.73 0.55 -18.59
C THR A 193 12.71 1.15 -17.64
N ASN A 194 12.05 2.22 -18.06
CA ASN A 194 10.96 2.84 -17.30
C ASN A 194 9.60 2.15 -17.54
N ARG A 195 9.49 1.32 -18.58
CA ARG A 195 8.25 0.60 -18.92
C ARG A 195 8.32 -0.82 -18.43
N LYS A 196 7.25 -1.30 -17.79
CA LYS A 196 7.14 -2.69 -17.33
C LYS A 196 7.28 -3.63 -18.53
N PRO A 197 8.34 -4.44 -18.59
CA PRO A 197 8.48 -5.39 -19.68
C PRO A 197 7.47 -6.52 -19.48
N LEU A 198 6.86 -6.97 -20.58
CA LEU A 198 5.91 -8.08 -20.56
C LEU A 198 6.68 -9.41 -20.68
N PRO A 199 6.20 -10.49 -20.04
CA PRO A 199 6.87 -11.79 -20.07
C PRO A 199 6.85 -12.47 -21.45
N GLN A 200 6.02 -12.01 -22.38
CA GLN A 200 5.98 -12.52 -23.76
C GLN A 200 6.16 -11.37 -24.77
N PRO A 201 6.98 -11.57 -25.82
CA PRO A 201 6.94 -10.66 -26.96
C PRO A 201 5.54 -10.71 -27.57
N LEU A 202 4.93 -9.55 -27.78
CA LEU A 202 3.70 -9.46 -28.56
C LEU A 202 4.00 -10.02 -29.94
N ILE A 203 3.33 -11.12 -30.31
CA ILE A 203 3.34 -11.63 -31.68
C ILE A 203 2.92 -10.45 -32.59
N PRO A 204 3.73 -10.06 -33.58
CA PRO A 204 3.36 -8.97 -34.48
C PRO A 204 1.99 -9.26 -35.08
N ARG A 205 1.11 -8.26 -35.07
CA ARG A 205 -0.30 -8.34 -35.51
C ARG A 205 -0.39 -8.44 -37.05
N GLY A 206 0.23 -9.47 -37.64
CA GLY A 206 0.35 -9.67 -39.08
C GLY A 206 0.76 -11.08 -39.55
N MET A 207 0.88 -12.07 -38.65
CA MET A 207 1.37 -13.42 -39.00
C MET A 207 0.30 -14.54 -39.04
N LEU A 208 -1.00 -14.19 -38.96
CA LEU A 208 -2.11 -15.17 -38.95
C LEU A 208 -2.92 -15.21 -40.26
N SER A 209 -2.32 -14.95 -41.42
CA SER A 209 -3.05 -14.94 -42.70
C SER A 209 -2.37 -15.70 -43.85
N ARG A 210 -1.72 -16.84 -43.58
CA ARG A 210 -1.16 -17.70 -44.67
C ARG A 210 -1.26 -19.22 -44.47
N GLN A 211 -2.24 -19.74 -43.72
CA GLN A 211 -2.35 -21.20 -43.53
C GLN A 211 -3.75 -21.80 -43.69
N TRP A 212 -4.65 -21.12 -44.38
CA TRP A 212 -5.94 -21.69 -44.81
C TRP A 212 -6.18 -21.40 -46.29
N ARG A 213 -5.43 -22.10 -47.14
CA ARG A 213 -5.72 -22.30 -48.56
C ARG A 213 -5.07 -23.60 -49.01
N SER A 214 -5.76 -24.71 -48.75
CA SER A 214 -5.69 -25.99 -49.47
C SER A 214 -6.97 -26.74 -49.12
#